data_AF-A0A946LJS1-F1
#
_entry.id   AF-A0A946LJS1-F1
#
_cell.length_a   1.000
_cell.length_b   1.000
_cell.length_c   1.000
_cell.angle_alpha   90.00
_cell.angle_beta   90.00
_cell.angle_gamma   90.00
#
_symmetry.space_group_name_H-M   'P 1'
#
loop_
_entity.id
_entity.type
_entity.pdbx_description
1 polymer ?
#
loop_
_entity_poly.entity_id
_entity_poly.type
_entity_poly.pdbx_seq_one_letter_code
_entity_poly.pdbx_strand_id
1 'polypeptide(L)'
;MPVHIKGTTFDGLESIEVQPGQWTDTFVYSISYKDGLPPWDYARALQTNIPILCKYRRGASLWVQVDSPGKWYLEQVRNGLQGSPIAVAVTQKGIEPELYDFSLFPIKFPRPSRQAPEAPDWHPETVSDDALHVLRALVRIKEGYTAEIASLAGFGKWKTRERLKDLVEQGFLSHNANPPKDWNPKKQYYPIWQVKRKGTSLALRSWRVSSGVKFSAYKERRKNPNSRHRRTSRLFMDSMRKSWRGTEIWAGWSEVQIPGLRTAPDALAWGRFDGQETLFWLEVEGGGTSGKKIMERSAKRFRKAILYAKENNLSLVFVLLAKPWTGKAARLAFIGVPEYTAVIVADWKKFGKLSVPQWERAVLSMTV
;
A
#
# COMPACT_ATOMS: atom_id res chain seq x y z
N MET A 1 -15.16 22.21 -4.98
CA MET A 1 -13.90 22.98 -5.16
C MET A 1 -13.03 22.75 -3.94
N PRO A 2 -11.70 22.62 -4.09
CA PRO A 2 -10.82 22.43 -2.95
C PRO A 2 -10.90 23.59 -1.96
N VAL A 3 -10.78 23.26 -0.68
CA VAL A 3 -10.79 24.24 0.42
C VAL A 3 -9.59 24.04 1.32
N HIS A 4 -9.17 25.09 2.02
CA HIS A 4 -8.07 24.97 2.99
C HIS A 4 -8.44 25.44 4.39
N ILE A 5 -7.86 24.77 5.38
CA ILE A 5 -7.86 25.16 6.78
C ILE A 5 -6.44 25.08 7.30
N LYS A 6 -5.85 26.26 7.59
CA LYS A 6 -4.55 26.40 8.28
C LYS A 6 -3.46 25.44 7.75
N GLY A 7 -3.25 25.46 6.44
CA GLY A 7 -2.21 24.66 5.76
C GLY A 7 -2.59 23.23 5.43
N THR A 8 -3.84 22.82 5.66
CA THR A 8 -4.41 21.54 5.22
C THR A 8 -5.41 21.78 4.10
N THR A 9 -5.30 21.03 3.01
CA THR A 9 -6.22 21.12 1.86
C THR A 9 -7.14 19.90 1.83
N PHE A 10 -8.43 20.16 1.56
CA PHE A 10 -9.50 19.18 1.36
C PHE A 10 -10.06 19.34 -0.06
N ASP A 11 -10.69 18.30 -0.61
CA ASP A 11 -11.29 18.32 -1.96
C ASP A 11 -12.54 19.18 -2.05
N GLY A 12 -13.18 19.41 -0.91
CA GLY A 12 -14.38 20.21 -0.81
C GLY A 12 -14.90 20.34 0.60
N LEU A 13 -16.00 21.08 0.69
CA LEU A 13 -16.83 21.22 1.86
C LEU A 13 -18.26 21.05 1.41
N GLU A 14 -18.94 20.05 1.95
CA GLU A 14 -20.33 19.74 1.67
C GLU A 14 -21.18 19.94 2.92
N SER A 15 -22.42 20.33 2.69
CA SER A 15 -23.46 20.32 3.72
C SER A 15 -24.44 19.23 3.40
N ILE A 16 -24.34 18.13 4.12
CA ILE A 16 -25.20 16.96 3.91
C ILE A 16 -26.43 17.15 4.79
N GLU A 17 -27.61 17.14 4.18
CA GLU A 17 -28.87 17.19 4.91
C GLU A 17 -29.15 15.81 5.50
N VAL A 18 -28.90 15.65 6.80
CA VAL A 18 -29.09 14.36 7.48
C VAL A 18 -30.50 14.18 8.01
N GLN A 19 -31.24 15.28 8.20
CA GLN A 19 -32.66 15.34 8.54
C GLN A 19 -33.22 16.66 7.99
N PRO A 20 -34.54 16.78 7.73
CA PRO A 20 -35.13 18.01 7.20
C PRO A 20 -34.72 19.25 8.01
N GLY A 21 -34.03 20.19 7.36
CA GLY A 21 -33.52 21.43 7.97
C GLY A 21 -32.28 21.28 8.84
N GLN A 22 -31.65 20.09 8.89
CA GLN A 22 -30.46 19.81 9.70
C GLN A 22 -29.29 19.34 8.83
N TRP A 23 -28.22 20.14 8.85
CA TRP A 23 -27.08 20.03 7.96
C TRP A 23 -25.81 19.68 8.70
N THR A 24 -24.91 18.96 8.06
CA THR A 24 -23.54 18.73 8.57
C THR A 24 -22.55 19.75 8.02
N ASP A 25 -21.40 19.87 8.68
CA ASP A 25 -20.23 20.61 8.19
C ASP A 25 -19.17 19.59 7.77
N THR A 26 -19.26 19.08 6.53
CA THR A 26 -18.53 17.87 6.10
C THR A 26 -17.42 18.18 5.11
N PHE A 27 -16.18 17.99 5.53
CA PHE A 27 -15.02 18.16 4.65
C PHE A 27 -14.82 16.91 3.80
N VAL A 28 -14.61 17.09 2.50
CA VAL A 28 -14.44 15.99 1.55
C VAL A 28 -12.95 15.71 1.36
N TYR A 29 -12.58 14.44 1.39
CA TYR A 29 -11.23 13.98 1.10
C TYR A 29 -11.28 12.75 0.19
N SER A 30 -10.85 12.90 -1.05
CA SER A 30 -10.72 11.84 -2.03
C SER A 30 -9.36 11.14 -1.92
N ILE A 31 -9.37 9.81 -1.91
CA ILE A 31 -8.18 8.97 -2.06
C ILE A 31 -8.36 8.00 -3.22
N SER A 32 -7.26 7.67 -3.90
CA SER A 32 -7.25 6.61 -4.91
C SER A 32 -6.26 5.51 -4.54
N TYR A 33 -6.65 4.24 -4.70
CA TYR A 33 -5.74 3.10 -4.55
C TYR A 33 -4.50 3.22 -5.46
N LYS A 34 -4.64 3.93 -6.59
CA LYS A 34 -3.58 4.21 -7.56
C LYS A 34 -2.53 5.17 -7.04
N ASP A 35 -2.69 5.78 -5.88
CA ASP A 35 -1.65 6.64 -5.32
C ASP A 35 -0.56 5.83 -4.57
N GLY A 36 -0.74 4.51 -4.45
CA GLY A 36 0.33 3.58 -4.07
C GLY A 36 0.64 3.49 -2.57
N LEU A 37 -0.08 4.19 -1.68
CA LEU A 37 -0.01 3.93 -0.25
C LEU A 37 -0.90 2.72 0.14
N PRO A 38 -0.51 1.93 1.14
CA PRO A 38 -1.39 0.93 1.74
C PRO A 38 -2.52 1.64 2.51
N PRO A 39 -3.67 0.98 2.68
CA PRO A 39 -4.86 1.63 3.24
C PRO A 39 -4.64 2.16 4.68
N TRP A 40 -3.86 1.45 5.51
CA TRP A 40 -3.60 1.87 6.90
C TRP A 40 -2.68 3.08 7.00
N ASP A 41 -1.74 3.23 6.06
CA ASP A 41 -0.88 4.41 6.02
C ASP A 41 -1.67 5.62 5.50
N TYR A 42 -2.65 5.41 4.62
CA TYR A 42 -3.62 6.44 4.25
C TYR A 42 -4.45 6.91 5.43
N ALA A 43 -5.02 5.97 6.20
CA ALA A 43 -5.77 6.30 7.40
C ALA A 43 -4.90 7.10 8.38
N ARG A 44 -3.63 6.70 8.56
CA ARG A 44 -2.68 7.45 9.41
C ARG A 44 -2.37 8.85 8.85
N ALA A 45 -2.21 8.99 7.54
CA ALA A 45 -2.02 10.29 6.88
C ALA A 45 -3.23 11.20 7.09
N LEU A 46 -4.45 10.66 6.95
CA LEU A 46 -5.69 11.39 7.20
C LEU A 46 -5.82 11.82 8.67
N GLN A 47 -5.45 10.95 9.61
CA GLN A 47 -5.45 11.27 11.04
C GLN A 47 -4.58 12.48 11.40
N THR A 48 -3.54 12.81 10.62
CA THR A 48 -2.73 14.02 10.91
C THR A 48 -3.50 15.31 10.63
N ASN A 49 -4.54 15.27 9.79
CA ASN A 49 -5.35 16.41 9.41
C ASN A 49 -6.51 16.66 10.40
N ILE A 50 -6.95 15.63 11.13
CA ILE A 50 -8.10 15.70 12.05
C ILE A 50 -7.91 16.75 13.17
N PRO A 51 -6.78 16.83 13.90
CA PRO A 51 -6.62 17.82 14.96
C PRO A 51 -6.74 19.27 14.49
N ILE A 52 -6.28 19.56 13.26
CA ILE A 52 -6.41 20.88 12.66
C ILE A 52 -7.89 21.18 12.40
N LEU A 53 -8.63 20.21 11.86
CA LEU A 53 -10.06 20.35 11.62
C LEU A 53 -10.83 20.59 12.93
N CYS A 54 -10.59 19.78 13.97
CA CYS A 54 -11.21 19.96 15.29
C CYS A 54 -10.96 21.34 15.89
N LYS A 55 -9.73 21.86 15.74
CA LYS A 55 -9.32 23.12 16.33
C LYS A 55 -9.95 24.33 15.64
N TYR A 56 -10.01 24.33 14.31
CA TYR A 56 -10.39 25.51 13.54
C TYR A 56 -11.83 25.45 13.02
N ARG A 57 -12.47 24.28 13.06
CA ARG A 57 -13.84 24.09 12.60
C ARG A 57 -14.60 23.14 13.53
N ARG A 58 -14.99 23.67 14.68
CA ARG A 58 -15.67 22.90 15.74
C ARG A 58 -16.97 22.29 15.22
N GLY A 59 -17.11 20.98 15.39
CA GLY A 59 -18.27 20.22 14.91
C GLY A 59 -18.19 19.78 13.46
N ALA A 60 -17.07 20.03 12.77
CA ALA A 60 -16.81 19.48 11.46
C ALA A 60 -16.76 17.95 11.49
N SER A 61 -17.21 17.37 10.38
CA SER A 61 -17.11 15.95 10.06
C SER A 61 -16.22 15.78 8.82
N LEU A 62 -15.80 14.55 8.57
CA LEU A 62 -14.94 14.20 7.44
C LEU A 62 -15.62 13.12 6.60
N TRP A 63 -15.71 13.35 5.30
CA TRP A 63 -16.13 12.36 4.33
C TRP A 63 -14.94 11.96 3.46
N VAL A 64 -14.53 10.70 3.59
CA VAL A 64 -13.45 10.10 2.80
C VAL A 64 -14.05 9.32 1.64
N GLN A 65 -13.80 9.77 0.42
CA GLN A 65 -14.20 9.11 -0.82
C GLN A 65 -13.06 8.22 -1.32
N VAL A 66 -13.30 6.92 -1.39
CA VAL A 66 -12.30 5.94 -1.81
C VAL A 66 -12.58 5.50 -3.25
N ASP A 67 -11.71 5.90 -4.16
CA ASP A 67 -11.64 5.33 -5.50
C ASP A 67 -10.86 4.01 -5.42
N SER A 68 -11.58 2.88 -5.49
CA SER A 68 -11.00 1.53 -5.48
C SER A 68 -11.94 0.49 -6.12
N PRO A 69 -11.41 -0.51 -6.85
CA PRO A 69 -12.21 -1.50 -7.57
C PRO A 69 -12.83 -2.63 -6.72
N GLY A 70 -12.37 -2.82 -5.48
CA GLY A 70 -12.92 -3.79 -4.53
C GLY A 70 -13.18 -3.16 -3.15
N LYS A 71 -13.73 -3.95 -2.22
CA LYS A 71 -14.18 -3.45 -0.91
C LYS A 71 -13.07 -3.41 0.12
N TRP A 72 -12.08 -4.31 0.05
CA TRP A 72 -11.09 -4.45 1.11
C TRP A 72 -10.34 -3.16 1.40
N TYR A 73 -9.87 -2.46 0.35
CA TYR A 73 -9.10 -1.24 0.53
C TYR A 73 -9.90 -0.16 1.27
N LEU A 74 -11.16 0.03 0.87
CA LEU A 74 -12.11 0.93 1.53
C LEU A 74 -12.35 0.53 2.98
N GLU A 75 -12.63 -0.74 3.26
CA GLU A 75 -12.87 -1.24 4.62
C GLU A 75 -11.63 -1.07 5.51
N GLN A 76 -10.42 -1.27 4.98
CA GLN A 76 -9.20 -1.06 5.74
C GLN A 76 -8.97 0.42 6.07
N VAL A 77 -9.33 1.35 5.18
CA VAL A 77 -9.28 2.79 5.47
C VAL A 77 -10.32 3.14 6.53
N ARG A 78 -11.55 2.62 6.41
CA ARG A 78 -12.64 2.81 7.39
C ARG A 78 -12.21 2.33 8.79
N ASN A 79 -11.72 1.10 8.89
CA ASN A 79 -11.21 0.54 10.14
C ASN A 79 -10.04 1.34 10.71
N GLY A 80 -9.14 1.82 9.85
CA GLY A 80 -8.01 2.66 10.26
C GLY A 80 -8.43 4.03 10.82
N LEU A 81 -9.61 4.54 10.44
CA LEU A 81 -10.16 5.81 10.91
C LEU A 81 -11.16 5.63 12.07
N GLN A 82 -11.44 4.38 12.48
CA GLN A 82 -12.26 4.10 13.65
C GLN A 82 -11.64 4.71 14.91
N GLY A 83 -12.48 5.27 15.79
CA GLY A 83 -12.03 5.96 17.00
C GLY A 83 -11.51 7.38 16.76
N SER A 84 -11.68 7.94 15.54
CA SER A 84 -11.43 9.36 15.29
C SER A 84 -12.29 10.25 16.21
N PRO A 85 -11.78 11.39 16.68
CA PRO A 85 -12.50 12.31 17.58
C PRO A 85 -13.59 13.15 16.87
N ILE A 86 -13.81 12.91 15.58
CA ILE A 86 -14.85 13.55 14.76
C ILE A 86 -15.66 12.46 14.06
N ALA A 87 -16.86 12.80 13.63
CA ALA A 87 -17.63 11.96 12.74
C ALA A 87 -16.89 11.80 11.40
N VAL A 88 -16.57 10.55 11.04
CA VAL A 88 -15.91 10.22 9.78
C VAL A 88 -16.78 9.22 9.02
N ALA A 89 -17.17 9.56 7.80
CA ALA A 89 -17.75 8.63 6.86
C ALA A 89 -16.70 8.20 5.82
N VAL A 90 -16.68 6.92 5.46
CA VAL A 90 -15.80 6.37 4.43
C VAL A 90 -16.64 5.60 3.43
N THR A 91 -16.75 6.11 2.21
CA THR A 91 -17.59 5.55 1.15
C THR A 91 -16.79 5.33 -0.12
N GLN A 92 -17.36 4.59 -1.07
CA GLN A 92 -16.80 4.49 -2.40
C GLN A 92 -17.00 5.83 -3.12
N LYS A 93 -16.04 6.21 -3.97
CA LYS A 93 -16.15 7.44 -4.77
C LYS A 93 -17.46 7.45 -5.56
N GLY A 94 -18.22 8.55 -5.44
CA GLY A 94 -19.53 8.72 -6.08
C GLY A 94 -20.73 8.28 -5.23
N ILE A 95 -20.50 7.67 -4.06
CA ILE A 95 -21.57 7.32 -3.11
C ILE A 95 -21.55 8.32 -1.96
N GLU A 96 -22.60 9.13 -1.85
CA GLU A 96 -22.81 10.06 -0.75
C GLU A 96 -23.10 9.31 0.56
N PRO A 97 -22.53 9.73 1.71
CA PRO A 97 -22.74 9.03 2.97
C PRO A 97 -24.10 9.38 3.57
N GLU A 98 -24.76 8.37 4.10
CA GLU A 98 -25.95 8.53 4.94
C GLU A 98 -25.54 8.73 6.40
N LEU A 99 -26.50 9.12 7.26
CA LEU A 99 -26.22 9.41 8.67
C LEU A 99 -25.56 8.24 9.41
N TYR A 100 -25.89 7.00 9.07
CA TYR A 100 -25.34 5.80 9.70
C TYR A 100 -23.96 5.39 9.16
N ASP A 101 -23.48 6.01 8.07
CA ASP A 101 -22.14 5.73 7.54
C ASP A 101 -21.04 6.43 8.36
N PHE A 102 -21.41 7.42 9.19
CA PHE A 102 -20.46 8.11 10.04
C PHE A 102 -20.11 7.27 11.27
N SER A 103 -18.82 7.23 11.58
CA SER A 103 -18.26 6.55 12.76
C SER A 103 -18.80 7.06 14.11
N LEU A 104 -19.29 8.30 14.12
CA LEU A 104 -19.95 8.98 15.23
C LEU A 104 -21.08 9.82 14.66
N PHE A 105 -22.12 10.10 15.43
CA PHE A 105 -23.16 11.04 14.99
C PHE A 105 -22.54 12.42 14.72
N PRO A 106 -22.62 12.95 13.48
CA PRO A 106 -22.10 14.28 13.17
C PRO A 106 -22.90 15.35 13.90
N ILE A 107 -22.23 16.46 14.24
CA ILE A 107 -22.93 17.64 14.77
C ILE A 107 -23.79 18.23 13.67
N LYS A 108 -25.02 18.56 14.03
CA LYS A 108 -26.04 19.08 13.13
C LYS A 108 -26.20 20.58 13.33
N PHE A 109 -26.36 21.29 12.23
CA PHE A 109 -26.54 22.73 12.19
C PHE A 109 -27.89 23.07 11.55
N PRO A 110 -28.57 24.14 12.01
CA PRO A 110 -29.87 24.55 11.48
C PRO A 110 -29.79 25.20 10.09
N ARG A 111 -28.57 25.37 9.56
CA ARG A 111 -28.30 25.99 8.26
C ARG A 111 -27.10 25.28 7.61
N PRO A 112 -27.03 25.28 6.27
CA PRO A 112 -25.84 24.84 5.57
C PRO A 112 -24.58 25.58 6.06
N SER A 113 -23.46 24.90 5.97
CA SER A 113 -22.17 25.37 6.40
C SER A 113 -21.74 26.63 5.66
N ARG A 114 -21.08 27.52 6.41
CA ARG A 114 -20.34 28.62 5.80
C ARG A 114 -19.20 28.06 4.97
N GLN A 115 -19.04 28.53 3.74
CA GLN A 115 -17.92 28.11 2.89
C GLN A 115 -16.58 28.28 3.61
N ALA A 116 -15.67 27.31 3.37
CA ALA A 116 -14.29 27.41 3.79
C ALA A 116 -13.49 28.18 2.71
N PRO A 117 -12.36 28.81 3.07
CA PRO A 117 -11.51 29.48 2.10
C PRO A 117 -11.09 28.54 0.97
N GLU A 118 -11.27 28.98 -0.27
CA GLU A 118 -10.86 28.22 -1.45
C GLU A 118 -9.35 27.95 -1.41
N ALA A 119 -8.97 26.78 -1.92
CA ALA A 119 -7.58 26.42 -2.11
C ALA A 119 -7.33 26.19 -3.59
N PRO A 120 -6.14 26.53 -4.12
CA PRO A 120 -5.76 26.09 -5.44
C PRO A 120 -5.76 24.55 -5.47
N ASP A 121 -6.20 23.99 -6.59
CA ASP A 121 -6.06 22.56 -6.85
C ASP A 121 -4.60 22.17 -6.67
N TRP A 122 -4.37 21.16 -5.82
CA TRP A 122 -3.03 20.64 -5.65
C TRP A 122 -2.69 19.78 -6.87
N HIS A 123 -1.93 20.33 -7.81
CA HIS A 123 -1.30 19.59 -8.88
C HIS A 123 0.15 20.05 -9.01
N PRO A 124 1.15 19.13 -9.03
CA PRO A 124 2.50 19.53 -9.37
C PRO A 124 2.56 19.88 -10.87
N GLU A 125 2.56 21.17 -11.19
CA GLU A 125 2.66 21.69 -12.57
C GLU A 125 3.83 21.09 -13.36
N THR A 126 4.90 20.70 -12.65
CA THR A 126 6.15 20.24 -13.26
C THR A 126 6.27 18.71 -13.38
N VAL A 127 5.37 17.93 -12.77
CA VAL A 127 5.52 16.47 -12.67
C VAL A 127 4.27 15.77 -13.18
N SER A 128 4.42 14.97 -14.24
CA SER A 128 3.34 14.12 -14.76
C SER A 128 2.85 13.11 -13.72
N ASP A 129 1.59 12.69 -13.82
CA ASP A 129 1.00 11.69 -12.92
C ASP A 129 1.78 10.36 -12.90
N ASP A 130 2.28 9.92 -14.06
CA ASP A 130 3.14 8.74 -14.16
C ASP A 130 4.44 8.92 -13.34
N ALA A 131 5.09 10.08 -13.46
CA ALA A 131 6.30 10.38 -12.70
C ALA A 131 6.00 10.48 -11.20
N LEU A 132 4.87 11.09 -10.84
CA LEU A 132 4.43 11.18 -9.46
C LEU A 132 4.14 9.79 -8.87
N HIS A 133 3.53 8.88 -9.63
CA HIS A 133 3.29 7.50 -9.23
C HIS A 133 4.60 6.73 -9.01
N VAL A 134 5.58 6.88 -9.90
CA VAL A 134 6.94 6.33 -9.73
C VAL A 134 7.62 6.90 -8.49
N LEU A 135 7.51 8.21 -8.26
CA LEU A 135 8.06 8.87 -7.08
C LEU A 135 7.44 8.35 -5.79
N ARG A 136 6.11 8.20 -5.74
CA ARG A 136 5.34 7.66 -4.60
C ARG A 136 5.82 6.25 -4.22
N ALA A 137 6.00 5.37 -5.22
CA ALA A 137 6.56 4.04 -5.01
C ALA A 137 8.00 4.11 -4.44
N LEU A 138 8.87 4.94 -5.04
CA LEU A 138 10.26 5.09 -4.61
C LEU A 138 10.38 5.69 -3.20
N VAL A 139 9.55 6.67 -2.85
CA VAL A 139 9.59 7.35 -1.54
C VAL A 139 9.38 6.38 -0.38
N ARG A 140 8.47 5.41 -0.54
CA ARG A 140 8.23 4.37 0.46
C ARG A 140 9.43 3.45 0.68
N ILE A 141 10.08 3.08 -0.43
CA ILE A 141 11.21 2.15 -0.40
C ILE A 141 12.57 2.84 -0.20
N LYS A 142 12.57 4.19 -0.21
CA LYS A 142 13.69 5.16 -0.11
C LYS A 142 14.69 5.10 -1.26
N GLU A 143 15.07 3.89 -1.64
CA GLU A 143 16.02 3.60 -2.69
C GLU A 143 15.73 2.23 -3.31
N GLY A 144 16.03 2.08 -4.59
CA GLY A 144 15.75 0.83 -5.30
C GLY A 144 16.29 0.80 -6.72
N TYR A 145 16.28 -0.40 -7.28
CA TYR A 145 16.59 -0.61 -8.70
C TYR A 145 15.40 -0.28 -9.58
N THR A 146 15.66 0.06 -10.85
CA THR A 146 14.59 0.33 -11.83
C THR A 146 13.56 -0.79 -11.87
N ALA A 147 13.98 -2.06 -11.81
CA ALA A 147 13.06 -3.19 -11.83
C ALA A 147 12.19 -3.31 -10.56
N GLU A 148 12.74 -3.00 -9.40
CA GLU A 148 11.99 -3.00 -8.13
C GLU A 148 10.93 -1.89 -8.15
N ILE A 149 11.34 -0.68 -8.57
CA ILE A 149 10.45 0.49 -8.66
C ILE A 149 9.35 0.22 -9.69
N ALA A 150 9.69 -0.31 -10.86
CA ALA A 150 8.74 -0.66 -11.92
C ALA A 150 7.70 -1.68 -11.44
N SER A 151 8.14 -2.71 -10.72
CA SER A 151 7.26 -3.73 -10.14
C SER A 151 6.21 -3.12 -9.19
N LEU A 152 6.66 -2.26 -8.28
CA LEU A 152 5.79 -1.59 -7.30
C LEU A 152 4.89 -0.52 -7.92
N ALA A 153 5.40 0.23 -8.90
CA ALA A 153 4.66 1.26 -9.63
C ALA A 153 3.71 0.69 -10.71
N GLY A 154 3.72 -0.62 -10.95
CA GLY A 154 2.87 -1.23 -11.97
C GLY A 154 3.20 -0.84 -13.41
N PHE A 155 4.41 -0.35 -13.68
CA PHE A 155 4.84 0.08 -15.00
C PHE A 155 5.89 -0.84 -15.62
N GLY A 156 6.04 -0.76 -16.95
CA GLY A 156 7.16 -1.39 -17.65
C GLY A 156 8.49 -0.72 -17.32
N LYS A 157 9.58 -1.50 -17.27
CA LYS A 157 10.92 -1.00 -16.88
C LYS A 157 11.39 0.19 -17.70
N TRP A 158 11.07 0.24 -18.99
CA TRP A 158 11.43 1.35 -19.89
C TRP A 158 10.75 2.65 -19.45
N LYS A 159 9.42 2.64 -19.40
CA LYS A 159 8.60 3.78 -18.93
C LYS A 159 9.04 4.26 -17.54
N THR A 160 9.26 3.34 -16.61
CA THR A 160 9.77 3.69 -15.27
C THR A 160 11.14 4.37 -15.33
N ARG A 161 12.06 3.89 -16.18
CA ARG A 161 13.39 4.48 -16.32
C ARG A 161 13.33 5.91 -16.87
N GLU A 162 12.48 6.16 -17.86
CA GLU A 162 12.26 7.51 -18.40
C GLU A 162 11.76 8.44 -17.29
N ARG A 163 10.69 8.08 -16.58
CA ARG A 163 10.16 8.88 -15.47
C ARG A 163 11.17 9.12 -14.35
N LEU A 164 12.02 8.15 -14.04
CA LEU A 164 13.08 8.32 -13.05
C LEU A 164 14.16 9.33 -13.50
N LYS A 165 14.47 9.41 -14.81
CA LYS A 165 15.36 10.42 -15.36
C LYS A 165 14.74 11.81 -15.27
N ASP A 166 13.47 11.97 -15.68
CA ASP A 166 12.73 13.23 -15.57
C ASP A 166 12.76 13.76 -14.12
N LEU A 167 12.53 12.88 -13.15
CA LEU A 167 12.57 13.23 -11.72
C LEU A 167 13.97 13.57 -11.21
N VAL A 168 15.04 13.04 -11.81
CA VAL A 168 16.43 13.42 -11.49
C VAL A 168 16.72 14.83 -12.03
N GLU A 169 16.34 15.11 -13.27
CA GLU A 169 16.53 16.42 -13.92
C GLU A 169 15.82 17.53 -13.12
N GLN A 170 14.63 17.24 -12.59
CA GLN A 170 13.88 18.17 -11.73
C GLN A 170 14.39 18.23 -10.27
N GLY A 171 15.43 17.48 -9.94
CA GLY A 171 16.11 17.50 -8.65
C GLY A 171 15.37 16.76 -7.52
N PHE A 172 14.39 15.92 -7.83
CA PHE A 172 13.65 15.13 -6.82
C PHE A 172 14.38 13.86 -6.40
N LEU A 173 15.22 13.31 -7.28
CA LEU A 173 15.97 12.07 -7.08
C LEU A 173 17.47 12.26 -7.27
N SER A 174 18.25 11.27 -6.84
CA SER A 174 19.63 11.03 -7.28
C SER A 174 19.74 9.66 -7.93
N HIS A 175 20.62 9.56 -8.92
CA HIS A 175 20.98 8.30 -9.57
C HIS A 175 22.46 8.01 -9.28
N ASN A 176 22.70 6.98 -8.46
CA ASN A 176 24.05 6.56 -8.12
C ASN A 176 24.49 5.56 -9.19
N ALA A 177 25.13 6.07 -10.25
CA ALA A 177 25.62 5.25 -11.37
C ALA A 177 26.90 4.47 -11.05
N ASN A 178 27.71 5.00 -10.13
CA ASN A 178 29.01 4.44 -9.77
C ASN A 178 28.95 3.74 -8.40
N PRO A 179 29.72 2.66 -8.21
CA PRO A 179 29.85 2.02 -6.91
C PRO A 179 30.45 2.98 -5.87
N PRO A 180 30.04 2.88 -4.59
CA PRO A 180 30.75 3.52 -3.48
C PRO A 180 32.23 3.11 -3.43
N LYS A 181 33.08 3.96 -2.84
CA LYS A 181 34.54 3.71 -2.74
C LYS A 181 34.88 2.41 -2.00
N ASP A 182 34.04 2.00 -1.06
CA ASP A 182 34.14 0.78 -0.26
C ASP A 182 33.42 -0.44 -0.89
N TRP A 183 32.94 -0.32 -2.13
CA TRP A 183 32.26 -1.42 -2.80
C TRP A 183 33.21 -2.57 -3.13
N ASN A 184 32.76 -3.79 -2.85
CA ASN A 184 33.52 -4.99 -3.18
C ASN A 184 33.63 -5.14 -4.71
N PRO A 185 34.84 -5.03 -5.31
CA PRO A 185 35.01 -5.07 -6.76
C PRO A 185 34.67 -6.43 -7.37
N LYS A 186 34.62 -7.51 -6.57
CA LYS A 186 34.19 -8.84 -7.02
C LYS A 186 32.68 -8.96 -7.25
N LYS A 187 31.89 -7.95 -6.86
CA LYS A 187 30.43 -7.93 -7.04
C LYS A 187 30.05 -6.93 -8.12
N GLN A 188 29.22 -7.36 -9.06
CA GLN A 188 28.63 -6.46 -10.04
C GLN A 188 27.80 -5.37 -9.32
N TYR A 189 28.17 -4.12 -9.56
CA TYR A 189 27.39 -2.97 -9.11
C TYR A 189 26.22 -2.74 -10.06
N TYR A 190 25.05 -2.46 -9.48
CA TYR A 190 23.87 -2.08 -10.22
C TYR A 190 23.50 -0.65 -9.80
N PRO A 191 23.25 0.26 -10.75
CA PRO A 191 22.86 1.63 -10.42
C PRO A 191 21.60 1.69 -9.58
N ILE A 192 21.59 2.53 -8.56
CA ILE A 192 20.47 2.67 -7.63
C ILE A 192 19.88 4.08 -7.67
N TRP A 193 18.56 4.16 -7.63
CA TRP A 193 17.83 5.42 -7.50
C TRP A 193 17.57 5.68 -6.03
N GLN A 194 17.71 6.94 -5.61
CA GLN A 194 17.45 7.34 -4.23
C GLN A 194 16.64 8.63 -4.19
N VAL A 195 15.69 8.70 -3.27
CA VAL A 195 14.84 9.89 -3.12
C VAL A 195 15.56 10.99 -2.33
N LYS A 196 15.49 12.23 -2.81
CA LYS A 196 15.92 13.42 -2.08
C LYS A 196 14.79 13.96 -1.21
N ARG A 197 15.13 14.84 -0.25
CA ARG A 197 14.16 15.52 0.62
C ARG A 197 13.05 16.23 -0.17
N LYS A 198 13.40 16.90 -1.27
CA LYS A 198 12.44 17.57 -2.17
C LYS A 198 11.43 16.58 -2.75
N GLY A 199 11.89 15.40 -3.20
CA GLY A 199 11.03 14.32 -3.70
C GLY A 199 10.12 13.74 -2.63
N THR A 200 10.63 13.49 -1.43
CA THR A 200 9.80 13.06 -0.29
C THR A 200 8.72 14.07 0.05
N SER A 201 9.08 15.36 0.08
CA SER A 201 8.11 16.43 0.35
C SER A 201 7.04 16.52 -0.74
N LEU A 202 7.41 16.30 -2.00
CA LEU A 202 6.44 16.29 -3.10
C LEU A 202 5.46 15.11 -2.97
N ALA A 203 5.96 13.90 -2.72
CA ALA A 203 5.10 12.73 -2.52
C ALA A 203 4.18 12.88 -1.30
N LEU A 204 4.67 13.42 -0.19
CA LEU A 204 3.85 13.70 0.99
C LEU A 204 2.68 14.64 0.68
N ARG A 205 2.95 15.75 -0.02
CA ARG A 205 1.91 16.69 -0.46
C ARG A 205 0.92 16.03 -1.42
N SER A 206 1.41 15.09 -2.24
CA SER A 206 0.55 14.31 -3.13
C SER A 206 -0.41 13.35 -2.43
N TRP A 207 -0.13 13.03 -1.17
CA TRP A 207 -1.04 12.30 -0.29
C TRP A 207 -1.70 13.25 0.72
N ARG A 208 -1.65 14.56 0.46
CA ARG A 208 -2.13 15.69 1.29
C ARG A 208 -1.82 15.51 2.77
N VAL A 209 -0.62 15.03 3.03
CA VAL A 209 -0.05 14.99 4.37
C VAL A 209 0.39 16.40 4.72
N SER A 210 -0.10 16.91 5.85
CA SER A 210 0.21 18.24 6.34
C SER A 210 1.71 18.42 6.57
N SER A 211 2.19 19.66 6.42
CA SER A 211 3.61 19.99 6.62
C SER A 211 4.04 19.69 8.06
N GLY A 212 5.24 19.14 8.24
CA GLY A 212 5.81 18.85 9.56
C GLY A 212 5.63 17.39 10.03
N VAL A 213 4.81 16.60 9.34
CA VAL A 213 4.69 15.16 9.62
C VAL A 213 5.97 14.43 9.18
N LYS A 214 6.58 13.69 10.10
CA LYS A 214 7.78 12.89 9.81
C LYS A 214 7.41 11.68 8.94
N PHE A 215 7.98 11.59 7.73
CA PHE A 215 7.73 10.46 6.83
C PHE A 215 8.28 9.11 7.34
N SER A 216 9.08 9.08 8.40
CA SER A 216 9.67 7.84 8.93
C SER A 216 8.63 6.78 9.32
N ALA A 217 7.40 7.19 9.62
CA ALA A 217 6.30 6.28 9.96
C ALA A 217 5.82 5.42 8.76
N TYR A 218 6.10 5.84 7.53
CA TYR A 218 5.56 5.23 6.29
C TYR A 218 6.64 4.50 5.46
N LYS A 219 7.83 4.30 6.05
CA LYS A 219 8.98 3.70 5.38
C LYS A 219 9.04 2.21 5.64
N GLU A 220 9.49 1.46 4.63
CA GLU A 220 9.94 0.08 4.81
C GLU A 220 11.13 0.01 5.78
N ARG A 221 11.16 -1.00 6.65
CA ARG A 221 12.04 -1.02 7.84
C ARG A 221 13.37 -1.73 7.61
N ARG A 222 13.55 -2.55 6.57
CA ARG A 222 14.80 -3.34 6.44
C ARG A 222 16.00 -2.48 6.08
N LYS A 223 17.05 -2.60 6.91
CA LYS A 223 18.28 -1.81 6.83
C LYS A 223 19.24 -2.22 5.71
N ASN A 224 19.15 -3.43 5.16
CA ASN A 224 20.12 -3.90 4.17
C ASN A 224 19.59 -3.73 2.74
N PRO A 225 20.07 -2.71 2.00
CA PRO A 225 19.51 -2.40 0.71
C PRO A 225 19.89 -3.38 -0.41
N ASN A 226 20.85 -4.28 -0.18
CA ASN A 226 21.30 -5.21 -1.21
C ASN A 226 20.95 -6.67 -0.93
N SER A 227 20.13 -6.93 0.10
CA SER A 227 19.75 -8.30 0.41
C SER A 227 18.87 -8.90 -0.69
N ARG A 228 19.17 -10.14 -1.09
CA ARG A 228 18.36 -10.91 -2.06
C ARG A 228 16.90 -11.00 -1.62
N HIS A 229 16.68 -11.21 -0.33
CA HIS A 229 15.35 -11.28 0.27
C HIS A 229 14.53 -10.03 -0.07
N ARG A 230 15.05 -8.82 0.20
CA ARG A 230 14.38 -7.55 -0.12
C ARG A 230 14.05 -7.42 -1.62
N ARG A 231 15.02 -7.77 -2.49
CA ARG A 231 14.84 -7.71 -3.95
C ARG A 231 13.70 -8.63 -4.39
N THR A 232 13.66 -9.86 -3.88
CA THR A 232 12.60 -10.82 -4.17
C THR A 232 11.24 -10.28 -3.77
N SER A 233 11.11 -9.69 -2.58
CA SER A 233 9.85 -9.11 -2.11
C SER A 233 9.34 -7.97 -3.00
N ARG A 234 10.23 -7.05 -3.39
CA ARG A 234 9.87 -5.89 -4.23
C ARG A 234 9.48 -6.27 -5.65
N LEU A 235 10.04 -7.36 -6.16
CA LEU A 235 9.75 -7.86 -7.50
C LEU A 235 8.51 -8.75 -7.55
N PHE A 236 7.88 -9.06 -6.41
CA PHE A 236 6.76 -10.00 -6.33
C PHE A 236 5.61 -9.67 -7.28
N MET A 237 5.24 -8.40 -7.41
CA MET A 237 4.12 -7.97 -8.25
C MET A 237 4.40 -8.23 -9.72
N ASP A 238 5.59 -7.87 -10.20
CA ASP A 238 6.05 -8.20 -11.55
C ASP A 238 6.13 -9.72 -11.78
N SER A 239 6.52 -10.50 -10.76
CA SER A 239 6.51 -11.97 -10.84
C SER A 239 5.10 -12.51 -11.07
N MET A 240 4.11 -12.03 -10.32
CA MET A 240 2.72 -12.48 -10.44
C MET A 240 2.12 -12.09 -11.79
N ARG A 241 2.26 -10.83 -12.21
CA ARG A 241 1.78 -10.34 -13.52
C ARG A 241 2.34 -11.15 -14.69
N LYS A 242 3.57 -11.67 -14.57
CA LYS A 242 4.18 -12.56 -15.57
C LYS A 242 3.68 -14.00 -15.50
N SER A 243 3.42 -14.50 -14.30
CA SER A 243 3.12 -15.90 -14.07
C SER A 243 1.64 -16.23 -14.33
N TRP A 244 0.73 -15.31 -14.00
CA TRP A 244 -0.71 -15.58 -13.99
C TRP A 244 -1.44 -14.61 -14.93
N ARG A 245 -1.58 -15.04 -16.19
CA ARG A 245 -2.37 -14.31 -17.19
C ARG A 245 -3.84 -14.32 -16.76
N GLY A 246 -4.48 -13.15 -16.76
CA GLY A 246 -5.87 -12.99 -16.31
C GLY A 246 -6.04 -12.59 -14.85
N THR A 247 -4.96 -12.62 -14.04
CA THR A 247 -4.99 -12.03 -12.69
C THR A 247 -4.86 -10.51 -12.78
N GLU A 248 -5.76 -9.80 -12.11
CA GLU A 248 -5.64 -8.34 -11.96
C GLU A 248 -4.93 -8.03 -10.66
N ILE A 249 -3.80 -7.32 -10.75
CA ILE A 249 -3.10 -6.83 -9.57
C ILE A 249 -3.32 -5.32 -9.48
N TRP A 250 -4.26 -4.91 -8.62
CA TRP A 250 -4.64 -3.50 -8.47
C TRP A 250 -3.58 -2.70 -7.72
N ALA A 251 -3.03 -3.23 -6.63
CA ALA A 251 -1.94 -2.60 -5.88
C ALA A 251 -1.03 -3.63 -5.20
N GLY A 252 0.20 -3.22 -4.88
CA GLY A 252 1.15 -4.09 -4.22
C GLY A 252 2.26 -3.33 -3.47
N TRP A 253 2.71 -3.94 -2.39
CA TRP A 253 3.55 -3.33 -1.37
C TRP A 253 4.56 -4.33 -0.82
N SER A 254 5.79 -3.90 -0.56
CA SER A 254 6.76 -4.68 0.22
C SER A 254 6.76 -4.25 1.69
N GLU A 255 7.04 -5.19 2.59
CA GLU A 255 7.28 -4.97 4.01
C GLU A 255 6.19 -4.12 4.73
N VAL A 256 4.93 -4.25 4.31
CA VAL A 256 3.85 -3.43 4.83
C VAL A 256 3.46 -3.85 6.24
N GLN A 257 3.21 -2.88 7.12
CA GLN A 257 2.70 -3.14 8.47
C GLN A 257 1.18 -3.18 8.46
N ILE A 258 0.63 -4.33 8.83
CA ILE A 258 -0.82 -4.50 9.00
C ILE A 258 -1.15 -4.24 10.48
N PRO A 259 -1.99 -3.25 10.83
CA PRO A 259 -2.46 -3.02 12.19
C PRO A 259 -3.05 -4.29 12.81
N GLY A 260 -2.86 -4.49 14.12
CA GLY A 260 -3.28 -5.71 14.81
C GLY A 260 -2.37 -6.94 14.58
N LEU A 261 -1.59 -6.97 13.48
CA LEU A 261 -0.67 -8.06 13.21
C LEU A 261 0.76 -7.70 13.64
N ARG A 262 1.29 -8.44 14.62
CA ARG A 262 2.69 -8.29 15.08
C ARG A 262 3.76 -8.62 14.02
N THR A 263 3.39 -9.22 12.90
CA THR A 263 4.33 -9.67 11.85
C THR A 263 3.85 -9.17 10.50
N ALA A 264 4.71 -8.42 9.81
CA ALA A 264 4.48 -7.93 8.47
C ALA A 264 4.78 -9.03 7.44
N PRO A 265 3.95 -9.17 6.38
CA PRO A 265 4.34 -9.93 5.20
C PRO A 265 5.62 -9.35 4.59
N ASP A 266 6.39 -10.21 3.91
CA ASP A 266 7.54 -9.74 3.15
C ASP A 266 7.10 -8.92 1.93
N ALA A 267 5.98 -9.31 1.30
CA ALA A 267 5.21 -8.46 0.40
C ALA A 267 3.72 -8.81 0.45
N LEU A 268 2.88 -7.82 0.16
CA LEU A 268 1.44 -7.96 0.09
C LEU A 268 0.94 -7.33 -1.21
N ALA A 269 0.05 -8.01 -1.90
CA ALA A 269 -0.67 -7.43 -3.02
C ALA A 269 -2.16 -7.69 -2.89
N TRP A 270 -2.93 -6.89 -3.62
CA TRP A 270 -4.37 -6.94 -3.61
C TRP A 270 -4.87 -6.79 -5.05
N GLY A 271 -5.90 -7.55 -5.38
CA GLY A 271 -6.37 -7.67 -6.75
C GLY A 271 -7.53 -8.64 -6.89
N ARG A 272 -7.71 -9.13 -8.11
CA ARG A 272 -8.74 -10.12 -8.46
C ARG A 272 -8.09 -11.36 -9.08
N PHE A 273 -8.44 -12.52 -8.55
CA PHE A 273 -8.04 -13.82 -9.09
C PHE A 273 -9.26 -14.73 -9.12
N ASP A 274 -9.48 -15.40 -10.25
CA ASP A 274 -10.60 -16.31 -10.45
C ASP A 274 -11.97 -15.69 -10.10
N GLY A 275 -12.17 -14.44 -10.54
CA GLY A 275 -13.38 -13.66 -10.28
C GLY A 275 -13.51 -13.10 -8.85
N GLN A 276 -12.63 -13.47 -7.91
CA GLN A 276 -12.75 -13.11 -6.50
C GLN A 276 -11.72 -12.05 -6.08
N GLU A 277 -12.16 -11.14 -5.22
CA GLU A 277 -11.26 -10.20 -4.54
C GLU A 277 -10.28 -10.97 -3.65
N THR A 278 -8.98 -10.80 -3.92
CA THR A 278 -7.94 -11.70 -3.41
C THR A 278 -6.76 -10.91 -2.84
N LEU A 279 -6.27 -11.37 -1.68
CA LEU A 279 -4.98 -10.97 -1.14
C LEU A 279 -3.90 -11.95 -1.57
N PHE A 280 -2.80 -11.40 -2.08
CA PHE A 280 -1.59 -12.14 -2.43
C PHE A 280 -0.53 -11.89 -1.36
N TRP A 281 -0.28 -12.89 -0.53
CA TRP A 281 0.60 -12.79 0.63
C TRP A 281 1.93 -13.47 0.32
N LEU A 282 3.05 -12.75 0.41
CA LEU A 282 4.38 -13.31 0.20
C LEU A 282 5.17 -13.45 1.49
N GLU A 283 5.79 -14.61 1.64
CA GLU A 283 6.89 -14.86 2.56
C GLU A 283 8.13 -15.36 1.79
N VAL A 284 9.31 -14.84 2.15
CA VAL A 284 10.58 -15.29 1.57
C VAL A 284 11.44 -15.90 2.69
N GLU A 285 11.84 -17.16 2.53
CA GLU A 285 12.63 -17.90 3.53
C GLU A 285 14.04 -18.24 3.02
N GLY A 286 15.05 -17.83 3.80
CA GLY A 286 16.46 -17.94 3.44
C GLY A 286 17.15 -19.23 3.87
N GLY A 287 16.55 -19.96 4.81
CA GLY A 287 17.06 -21.26 5.28
C GLY A 287 18.23 -21.18 6.26
N GLY A 288 18.39 -20.09 7.01
CA GLY A 288 19.49 -19.93 7.98
C GLY A 288 19.32 -20.71 9.29
N THR A 289 18.44 -21.72 9.33
CA THR A 289 17.91 -22.33 10.57
C THR A 289 17.45 -23.77 10.33
N SER A 290 17.21 -24.53 11.40
CA SER A 290 16.70 -25.91 11.31
C SER A 290 15.34 -26.03 10.61
N GLY A 291 15.08 -27.20 10.01
CA GLY A 291 13.83 -27.51 9.32
C GLY A 291 12.59 -27.36 10.21
N LYS A 292 12.66 -27.82 11.48
CA LYS A 292 11.57 -27.64 12.47
C LYS A 292 11.22 -26.17 12.68
N LYS A 293 12.23 -25.30 12.86
CA LYS A 293 12.03 -23.85 13.03
C LYS A 293 11.50 -23.17 11.77
N ILE A 294 11.81 -23.70 10.58
CA ILE A 294 11.26 -23.21 9.31
C ILE A 294 9.77 -23.55 9.26
N MET A 295 9.42 -24.82 9.48
CA MET A 295 8.04 -25.30 9.49
C MET A 295 7.16 -24.51 10.47
N GLU A 296 7.59 -24.36 11.73
CA GLU A 296 6.83 -23.63 12.76
C GLU A 296 6.60 -22.16 12.39
N ARG A 297 7.62 -21.48 11.82
CA ARG A 297 7.49 -20.09 11.37
C ARG A 297 6.56 -19.96 10.17
N SER A 298 6.70 -20.85 9.17
CA SER A 298 5.81 -20.89 8.02
C SER A 298 4.36 -21.14 8.45
N ALA A 299 4.11 -22.10 9.35
CA ALA A 299 2.78 -22.40 9.86
C ALA A 299 2.18 -21.20 10.61
N LYS A 300 2.97 -20.55 11.47
CA LYS A 300 2.53 -19.35 12.21
C LYS A 300 2.17 -18.21 11.26
N ARG A 301 2.98 -17.94 10.24
CA ARG A 301 2.72 -16.87 9.26
C ARG A 301 1.50 -17.18 8.40
N PHE A 302 1.39 -18.43 7.93
CA PHE A 302 0.25 -18.90 7.15
C PHE A 302 -1.08 -18.79 7.90
N ARG A 303 -1.14 -19.28 9.15
CA ARG A 303 -2.35 -19.16 9.99
C ARG A 303 -2.78 -17.71 10.18
N LYS A 304 -1.83 -16.80 10.37
CA LYS A 304 -2.16 -15.36 10.49
C LYS A 304 -2.71 -14.78 9.20
N ALA A 305 -2.13 -15.15 8.05
CA ALA A 305 -2.65 -14.71 6.75
C ALA A 305 -4.08 -15.22 6.53
N ILE A 306 -4.35 -16.49 6.87
CA ILE A 306 -5.70 -17.08 6.80
C ILE A 306 -6.68 -16.32 7.69
N LEU A 307 -6.35 -16.13 8.97
CA LEU A 307 -7.22 -15.41 9.91
C LEU A 307 -7.51 -14.00 9.41
N TYR A 308 -6.48 -13.28 8.96
CA TYR A 308 -6.65 -11.95 8.40
C TYR A 308 -7.55 -11.94 7.16
N ALA A 309 -7.35 -12.86 6.22
CA ALA A 309 -8.19 -12.96 5.03
C ALA A 309 -9.65 -13.31 5.39
N LYS A 310 -9.86 -14.24 6.32
CA LYS A 310 -11.19 -14.64 6.80
C LYS A 310 -11.93 -13.48 7.48
N GLU A 311 -11.28 -12.78 8.40
CA GLU A 311 -11.85 -11.63 9.13
C GLU A 311 -12.27 -10.50 8.18
N ASN A 312 -11.65 -10.42 7.00
CA ASN A 312 -11.95 -9.41 6.00
C ASN A 312 -12.74 -9.95 4.80
N ASN A 313 -13.25 -11.19 4.89
CA ASN A 313 -14.02 -11.85 3.85
C ASN A 313 -13.34 -11.85 2.47
N LEU A 314 -12.07 -12.28 2.44
CA LEU A 314 -11.24 -12.30 1.25
C LEU A 314 -10.69 -13.67 0.94
N SER A 315 -10.46 -13.91 -0.35
CA SER A 315 -9.68 -15.06 -0.80
C SER A 315 -8.19 -14.79 -0.64
N LEU A 316 -7.42 -15.84 -0.38
CA LEU A 316 -6.00 -15.74 -0.06
C LEU A 316 -5.15 -16.60 -0.98
N VAL A 317 -4.20 -15.99 -1.67
CA VAL A 317 -3.10 -16.70 -2.31
C VAL A 317 -1.84 -16.48 -1.48
N PHE A 318 -1.42 -17.51 -0.74
CA PHE A 318 -0.22 -17.48 0.08
C PHE A 318 0.97 -18.06 -0.68
N VAL A 319 2.03 -17.27 -0.87
CA VAL A 319 3.23 -17.65 -1.61
C VAL A 319 4.42 -17.71 -0.66
N LEU A 320 5.07 -18.87 -0.60
CA LEU A 320 6.36 -19.07 0.05
C LEU A 320 7.46 -19.22 -1.00
N LEU A 321 8.34 -18.23 -1.10
CA LEU A 321 9.55 -18.30 -1.92
C LEU A 321 10.73 -18.73 -1.07
N ALA A 322 11.29 -19.91 -1.35
CA ALA A 322 12.30 -20.51 -0.50
C ALA A 322 13.35 -21.28 -1.32
N LYS A 323 14.49 -21.64 -0.71
CA LYS A 323 15.38 -22.66 -1.30
C LYS A 323 14.66 -24.02 -1.36
N PRO A 324 15.01 -24.92 -2.30
CA PRO A 324 14.37 -26.24 -2.44
C PRO A 324 14.21 -27.02 -1.12
N TRP A 325 15.27 -27.16 -0.33
CA TRP A 325 15.22 -27.89 0.95
C TRP A 325 14.38 -27.18 2.01
N THR A 326 14.36 -25.85 2.02
CA THR A 326 13.57 -25.03 2.93
C THR A 326 12.09 -25.16 2.62
N GLY A 327 11.71 -25.11 1.34
CA GLY A 327 10.31 -25.34 0.94
C GLY A 327 9.86 -26.76 1.26
N LYS A 328 10.72 -27.77 1.09
CA LYS A 328 10.44 -29.14 1.55
C LYS A 328 10.19 -29.19 3.07
N ALA A 329 11.02 -28.52 3.86
CA ALA A 329 10.84 -28.44 5.31
C ALA A 329 9.52 -27.75 5.71
N ALA A 330 9.08 -26.75 4.95
CA ALA A 330 7.84 -26.03 5.21
C ALA A 330 6.57 -26.77 4.76
N ARG A 331 6.66 -27.89 4.02
CA ARG A 331 5.50 -28.57 3.42
C ARG A 331 4.39 -28.89 4.43
N LEU A 332 4.77 -29.36 5.61
CA LEU A 332 3.79 -29.73 6.66
C LEU A 332 3.06 -28.51 7.27
N ALA A 333 3.57 -27.29 7.06
CA ALA A 333 2.91 -26.07 7.51
C ALA A 333 1.59 -25.79 6.77
N PHE A 334 1.38 -26.43 5.62
CA PHE A 334 0.29 -26.15 4.69
C PHE A 334 -0.68 -27.34 4.53
N ILE A 335 -0.80 -28.20 5.54
CA ILE A 335 -1.83 -29.24 5.58
C ILE A 335 -3.18 -28.60 5.93
N GLY A 336 -4.24 -29.02 5.25
CA GLY A 336 -5.61 -28.52 5.49
C GLY A 336 -5.80 -27.07 5.04
N VAL A 337 -5.38 -26.77 3.80
CA VAL A 337 -5.59 -25.45 3.21
C VAL A 337 -7.11 -25.19 3.09
N PRO A 338 -7.64 -24.08 3.63
CA PRO A 338 -9.07 -23.75 3.54
C PRO A 338 -9.57 -23.51 2.11
N GLU A 339 -10.89 -23.57 1.91
CA GLU A 339 -11.59 -23.40 0.62
C GLU A 339 -11.24 -22.11 -0.12
N TYR A 340 -11.24 -20.99 0.59
CA TYR A 340 -10.90 -19.67 0.05
C TYR A 340 -9.39 -19.39 -0.03
N THR A 341 -8.54 -20.41 0.15
CA THR A 341 -7.08 -20.25 0.22
C THR A 341 -6.37 -21.12 -0.80
N ALA A 342 -5.36 -20.58 -1.46
CA ALA A 342 -4.41 -21.30 -2.29
C ALA A 342 -3.00 -21.09 -1.75
N VAL A 343 -2.16 -22.13 -1.78
CA VAL A 343 -0.76 -22.04 -1.32
C VAL A 343 0.19 -22.39 -2.46
N ILE A 344 1.23 -21.58 -2.65
CA ILE A 344 2.31 -21.85 -3.58
C ILE A 344 3.63 -21.88 -2.84
N VAL A 345 4.37 -22.97 -2.96
CA VAL A 345 5.76 -23.06 -2.51
C VAL A 345 6.65 -23.17 -3.74
N ALA A 346 7.47 -22.15 -3.97
CA ALA A 346 8.32 -22.08 -5.16
C ALA A 346 9.77 -21.73 -4.82
N ASP A 347 10.67 -22.11 -5.72
CA ASP A 347 12.08 -21.70 -5.61
C ASP A 347 12.19 -20.19 -5.87
N TRP A 348 12.81 -19.45 -4.94
CA TRP A 348 13.06 -18.02 -5.10
C TRP A 348 13.95 -17.65 -6.31
N LYS A 349 14.50 -18.63 -7.04
CA LYS A 349 15.23 -18.47 -8.31
C LYS A 349 14.27 -18.44 -9.51
N LYS A 350 13.06 -18.99 -9.37
CA LYS A 350 12.03 -19.07 -10.43
C LYS A 350 11.19 -17.80 -10.51
N PHE A 351 11.85 -16.65 -10.55
CA PHE A 351 11.18 -15.38 -10.72
C PHE A 351 10.34 -15.36 -12.02
N GLY A 352 9.09 -14.91 -11.95
CA GLY A 352 8.18 -14.85 -13.09
C GLY A 352 7.70 -16.20 -13.63
N LYS A 353 7.91 -17.29 -12.87
CA LYS A 353 7.49 -18.66 -13.23
C LYS A 353 6.80 -19.34 -12.04
N LEU A 354 5.89 -18.64 -11.38
CA LEU A 354 5.09 -19.21 -10.30
C LEU A 354 4.04 -20.16 -10.88
N SER A 355 3.80 -21.29 -10.22
CA SER A 355 2.67 -22.16 -10.54
C SER A 355 1.35 -21.41 -10.40
N VAL A 356 0.34 -21.80 -11.18
CA VAL A 356 -1.02 -21.25 -11.04
C VAL A 356 -1.57 -21.63 -9.66
N PRO A 357 -2.13 -20.69 -8.88
CA PRO A 357 -2.76 -21.00 -7.61
C PRO A 357 -3.94 -21.96 -7.82
N GLN A 358 -4.07 -22.94 -6.92
CA GLN A 358 -5.23 -23.84 -6.87
C GLN A 358 -5.86 -23.68 -5.49
N TRP A 359 -7.15 -23.30 -5.45
CA TRP A 359 -7.92 -23.24 -4.22
C TRP A 359 -7.87 -24.59 -3.49
N GLU A 360 -7.91 -24.56 -2.15
CA GLU A 360 -7.84 -25.73 -1.26
C GLU A 360 -6.52 -26.52 -1.29
N ARG A 361 -5.52 -26.04 -2.03
CA ARG A 361 -4.33 -26.84 -2.33
C ARG A 361 -3.04 -26.08 -2.09
N ALA A 362 -2.02 -26.85 -1.72
CA ALA A 362 -0.64 -26.42 -1.70
C ALA A 362 0.10 -26.98 -2.92
N VAL A 363 0.52 -26.10 -3.83
CA VAL A 363 1.28 -26.45 -5.04
C VAL A 363 2.77 -26.22 -4.77
N LEU A 364 3.56 -27.30 -4.82
CA LEU A 364 5.01 -27.25 -4.62
C LEU A 364 5.73 -27.34 -5.96
N SER A 365 6.45 -26.29 -6.35
CA SER A 365 7.20 -26.20 -7.61
C SER A 365 8.72 -26.17 -7.41
N MET A 366 9.18 -27.04 -6.51
CA MET A 366 10.60 -27.20 -6.15
C MET A 366 11.27 -28.21 -7.08
N THR A 367 11.95 -27.74 -8.13
CA THR A 367 12.88 -28.59 -8.90
C THR A 367 14.21 -28.67 -8.15
N VAL A 368 14.78 -29.87 -8.06
CA VAL A 368 16.15 -30.08 -7.56
C VAL A 368 17.15 -29.54 -8.57
#